data_AF-A0A3B1KFW4-F1
#
_entry.id   AF-A0A3B1KFW4-F1
#
_cell.length_a   1.000
_cell.length_b   1.000
_cell.length_c   1.000
_cell.angle_alpha   90.00
_cell.angle_beta   90.00
_cell.angle_gamma   90.00
#
_symmetry.space_group_name_H-M   'P 1'
#
loop_
_entity.id
_entity.type
_entity.pdbx_description
1 polymer ?
#
loop_
_entity_poly.entity_id
_entity_poly.type
_entity_poly.pdbx_seq_one_letter_code
_entity_poly.pdbx_strand_id
1 'polypeptide(L)'
;MVWHWCVRDIQTESERERARESKREREMESLPVYHGAISRDTCERRLWETGKDGSYLIRDSESVPGAYCLCVLCKGFVYTYRLQQNNGGSWAAETAPGQQKRLFRKVKNLISAFEKPDQGIAIPLLYPVTVQNHHSGPDLSQTQPSAY
;
A
#
# COMPACT_ATOMS: atom_id res chain seq x y z
N MET A 1 20.97 -5.67 -40.53
CA MET A 1 21.28 -6.28 -39.21
C MET A 1 20.90 -5.32 -38.08
N VAL A 2 19.63 -4.89 -37.99
CA VAL A 2 19.15 -3.93 -36.96
C VAL A 2 18.19 -4.62 -35.96
N TRP A 3 17.66 -5.78 -36.30
CA TRP A 3 16.69 -6.53 -35.48
C TRP A 3 17.31 -7.35 -34.33
N HIS A 4 18.58 -7.73 -34.43
CA HIS A 4 19.21 -8.62 -33.44
C HIS A 4 19.64 -7.89 -32.14
N TRP A 5 19.88 -6.58 -32.20
CA TRP A 5 20.18 -5.77 -31.01
C TRP A 5 18.91 -5.43 -30.22
N CYS A 6 17.82 -5.10 -30.93
CA CYS A 6 16.55 -4.74 -30.31
C CYS A 6 15.98 -5.84 -29.39
N VAL A 7 16.09 -7.14 -29.76
CA VAL A 7 15.58 -8.25 -28.92
C VAL A 7 16.42 -8.48 -27.65
N ARG A 8 17.74 -8.29 -27.70
CA ARG A 8 18.63 -8.37 -26.52
C ARG A 8 18.42 -7.19 -25.56
N ASP A 9 18.17 -6.01 -26.10
CA ASP A 9 17.86 -4.81 -25.32
C ASP A 9 16.48 -4.93 -24.64
N ILE A 10 15.49 -5.51 -25.32
CA ILE A 10 14.15 -5.78 -24.73
C ILE A 10 14.23 -6.81 -23.59
N GLN A 11 15.03 -7.88 -23.74
CA GLN A 11 15.19 -8.88 -22.67
C GLN A 11 15.83 -8.27 -21.42
N THR A 12 16.84 -7.41 -21.58
CA THR A 12 17.50 -6.74 -20.45
C THR A 12 16.63 -5.65 -19.82
N GLU A 13 15.78 -4.95 -20.57
CA GLU A 13 14.79 -4.01 -20.01
C GLU A 13 13.73 -4.74 -19.17
N SER A 14 13.19 -5.86 -19.67
CA SER A 14 12.23 -6.69 -18.94
C SER A 14 12.80 -7.23 -17.61
N GLU A 15 14.07 -7.63 -17.60
CA GLU A 15 14.76 -8.06 -16.37
C GLU A 15 14.98 -6.91 -15.39
N ARG A 16 15.33 -5.72 -15.89
CA ARG A 16 15.48 -4.51 -15.07
C ARG A 16 14.15 -4.08 -14.44
N GLU A 17 13.05 -4.18 -15.19
CA GLU A 17 11.71 -3.89 -14.68
C GLU A 17 11.31 -4.87 -13.58
N ARG A 18 11.46 -6.18 -13.80
CA ARG A 18 11.26 -7.20 -12.77
C ARG A 18 12.12 -6.95 -11.53
N ALA A 19 13.40 -6.63 -11.70
CA ALA A 19 14.28 -6.32 -10.58
C ALA A 19 13.85 -5.07 -9.80
N ARG A 20 13.32 -4.05 -10.49
CA ARG A 20 12.76 -2.84 -9.86
C ARG A 20 11.47 -3.15 -9.11
N GLU A 21 10.57 -3.94 -9.69
CA GLU A 21 9.33 -4.40 -9.07
C GLU A 21 9.61 -5.23 -7.81
N SER A 22 10.44 -6.27 -7.91
CA SER A 22 10.84 -7.08 -6.75
C SER A 22 11.55 -6.26 -5.67
N LYS A 23 12.27 -5.19 -6.04
CA LYS A 23 12.86 -4.27 -5.05
C LYS A 23 11.76 -3.46 -4.35
N ARG A 24 10.76 -2.96 -5.08
CA ARG A 24 9.62 -2.20 -4.53
C ARG A 24 8.81 -3.04 -3.56
N GLU A 25 8.50 -4.27 -3.95
CA GLU A 25 7.78 -5.24 -3.11
C GLU A 25 8.55 -5.51 -1.82
N ARG A 26 9.85 -5.85 -1.91
CA ARG A 26 10.69 -6.05 -0.71
C ARG A 26 10.75 -4.82 0.21
N GLU A 27 10.81 -3.62 -0.37
CA GLU A 27 10.77 -2.38 0.43
C GLU A 27 9.43 -2.23 1.17
N MET A 28 8.31 -2.56 0.52
CA MET A 28 6.96 -2.50 1.10
C MET A 28 6.74 -3.60 2.15
N GLU A 29 7.10 -4.84 1.85
CA GLU A 29 7.01 -6.00 2.77
C GLU A 29 7.83 -5.81 4.05
N SER A 30 8.87 -4.97 4.01
CA SER A 30 9.65 -4.62 5.18
C SER A 30 8.93 -3.70 6.18
N LEU A 31 7.71 -3.23 5.85
CA LEU A 31 6.91 -2.37 6.71
C LEU A 31 5.94 -3.20 7.56
N PRO A 32 5.92 -3.00 8.89
CA PRO A 32 5.01 -3.73 9.77
C PRO A 32 3.53 -3.38 9.55
N VAL A 33 3.25 -2.23 8.93
CA VAL A 33 1.91 -1.71 8.61
C VAL A 33 1.41 -2.16 7.23
N TYR A 34 2.20 -2.92 6.48
CA TYR A 34 1.80 -3.42 5.17
C TYR A 34 1.07 -4.75 5.29
N HIS A 35 -0.15 -4.81 4.75
CA HIS A 35 -1.08 -5.92 4.91
C HIS A 35 -1.25 -6.76 3.65
N GLY A 36 -0.54 -6.44 2.55
CA GLY A 36 -0.71 -7.11 1.27
C GLY A 36 -2.05 -6.82 0.59
N ALA A 37 -2.52 -7.79 -0.20
CA ALA A 37 -3.74 -7.71 -0.99
C ALA A 37 -5.03 -7.94 -0.18
N ILE A 38 -5.25 -7.13 0.87
CA ILE A 38 -6.54 -7.11 1.57
C ILE A 38 -7.57 -6.25 0.82
N SER A 39 -8.84 -6.66 0.87
CA SER A 39 -9.94 -5.89 0.28
C SER A 39 -10.15 -4.56 1.00
N ARG A 40 -10.79 -3.61 0.31
CA ARG A 40 -11.23 -2.35 0.91
C ARG A 40 -12.05 -2.58 2.19
N ASP A 41 -13.04 -3.48 2.17
CA ASP A 41 -13.88 -3.75 3.34
C ASP A 41 -13.08 -4.30 4.53
N THR A 42 -12.09 -5.17 4.26
CA THR A 42 -11.23 -5.74 5.30
C THR A 42 -10.31 -4.68 5.89
N CYS A 43 -9.79 -3.78 5.06
CA CYS A 43 -9.03 -2.62 5.51
C CYS A 43 -9.85 -1.70 6.40
N GLU A 44 -11.06 -1.33 5.96
CA GLU A 44 -11.95 -0.47 6.73
C GLU A 44 -12.25 -1.11 8.07
N ARG A 45 -12.68 -2.38 8.10
CA ARG A 45 -12.97 -3.11 9.33
C ARG A 45 -11.82 -3.07 10.35
N ARG A 46 -10.57 -3.35 9.94
CA ARG A 46 -9.41 -3.32 10.83
C ARG A 46 -9.15 -1.93 11.42
N LEU A 47 -9.34 -0.88 10.62
CA LEU A 47 -9.21 0.50 11.08
C LEU A 47 -10.32 0.84 12.09
N TRP A 48 -11.56 0.45 11.80
CA TRP A 48 -12.71 0.64 12.70
C TRP A 48 -12.55 -0.12 14.03
N GLU A 49 -12.06 -1.36 13.99
CA GLU A 49 -11.77 -2.16 15.20
C GLU A 49 -10.72 -1.50 16.09
N THR A 50 -9.75 -0.80 15.50
CA THR A 50 -8.78 0.00 16.26
C THR A 50 -9.44 1.25 16.86
N GLY A 51 -10.36 1.88 16.13
CA GLY A 51 -11.24 2.94 16.61
C GLY A 51 -10.56 4.26 16.99
N LYS A 52 -9.28 4.45 16.65
CA LYS A 52 -8.51 5.66 16.97
C LYS A 52 -8.31 6.52 15.74
N ASP A 53 -8.62 7.80 15.84
CA ASP A 53 -8.29 8.77 14.80
C ASP A 53 -6.77 8.82 14.58
N GLY A 54 -6.34 8.76 13.33
CA GLY A 54 -4.94 8.61 12.94
C GLY A 54 -4.45 7.16 12.90
N SER A 55 -5.34 6.17 13.07
CA SER A 55 -5.04 4.77 12.77
C SER A 55 -4.80 4.59 11.29
N TYR A 56 -3.79 3.81 10.92
CA TYR A 56 -3.43 3.63 9.53
C TYR A 56 -2.83 2.26 9.22
N LEU A 57 -2.98 1.84 7.96
CA LEU A 57 -2.32 0.68 7.37
C LEU A 57 -2.06 0.90 5.88
N ILE A 58 -1.22 0.06 5.29
CA ILE A 58 -0.95 0.03 3.84
C ILE A 58 -1.39 -1.30 3.25
N ARG A 59 -2.02 -1.26 2.08
CA ARG A 59 -2.46 -2.43 1.32
C ARG A 59 -2.16 -2.28 -0.17
N ASP A 60 -2.35 -3.34 -0.93
CA ASP A 60 -2.30 -3.26 -2.39
C ASP A 60 -3.51 -2.52 -2.94
N SER A 61 -3.29 -1.82 -4.05
CA SER A 61 -4.39 -1.20 -4.78
C SER A 61 -5.12 -2.22 -5.64
N GLU A 62 -6.43 -2.36 -5.39
CA GLU A 62 -7.31 -3.22 -6.21
C GLU A 62 -7.51 -2.69 -7.64
N SER A 63 -7.31 -1.38 -7.85
CA SER A 63 -7.59 -0.72 -9.14
C SER A 63 -6.36 -0.50 -10.00
N VAL A 64 -5.16 -0.44 -9.42
CA VAL A 64 -3.93 -0.10 -10.14
C VAL A 64 -2.80 -1.04 -9.72
N PRO A 65 -2.41 -1.99 -10.59
CA PRO A 65 -1.30 -2.89 -10.33
C PRO A 65 -0.01 -2.13 -9.99
N GLY A 66 0.76 -2.64 -9.01
CA GLY A 66 2.01 -2.04 -8.55
C GLY A 66 1.87 -0.72 -7.77
N ALA A 67 0.63 -0.24 -7.54
CA ALA A 67 0.35 0.87 -6.65
C ALA A 67 -0.17 0.35 -5.30
N TYR A 68 0.07 1.13 -4.26
CA TYR A 68 -0.35 0.81 -2.90
C TYR A 68 -1.35 1.85 -2.41
N CYS A 69 -2.11 1.49 -1.39
CA CYS A 69 -3.09 2.36 -0.75
C CYS A 69 -2.70 2.53 0.72
N LEU A 70 -2.38 3.77 1.11
CA LEU A 70 -2.30 4.19 2.50
C LEU A 70 -3.71 4.55 2.96
N CYS A 71 -4.25 3.80 3.91
CA CYS A 71 -5.59 4.01 4.45
C CYS A 71 -5.48 4.57 5.87
N VAL A 72 -6.21 5.65 6.16
CA VAL A 72 -6.15 6.39 7.42
C VAL A 72 -7.56 6.64 7.95
N LEU A 73 -7.82 6.28 9.20
CA LEU A 73 -9.08 6.58 9.89
C LEU A 73 -9.07 8.01 10.44
N CYS A 74 -10.12 8.77 10.15
CA CYS A 74 -10.33 10.09 10.73
C CYS A 74 -11.84 10.34 10.85
N LYS A 75 -12.32 10.61 12.08
CA LYS A 75 -13.70 10.98 12.38
C LYS A 75 -14.75 10.02 11.81
N GLY A 76 -14.45 8.71 11.85
CA GLY A 76 -15.33 7.67 11.32
C GLY A 76 -15.33 7.57 9.79
N PHE A 77 -14.35 8.16 9.10
CA PHE A 77 -14.16 7.97 7.67
C PHE A 77 -12.76 7.41 7.39
N VAL A 78 -12.68 6.48 6.43
CA VAL A 78 -11.40 5.95 5.96
C VAL A 78 -10.97 6.71 4.71
N TYR A 79 -9.91 7.49 4.86
CA TYR A 79 -9.27 8.22 3.77
C TYR A 79 -8.23 7.32 3.12
N THR A 80 -8.25 7.24 1.78
CA THR A 80 -7.32 6.41 1.01
C THR A 80 -6.42 7.30 0.14
N TYR A 81 -5.11 7.15 0.30
CA TYR A 81 -4.08 7.84 -0.47
C TYR A 81 -3.29 6.83 -1.28
N ARG A 82 -3.15 7.07 -2.59
CA ARG A 82 -2.40 6.16 -3.47
C ARG A 82 -0.90 6.42 -3.32
N LEU A 83 -0.12 5.40 -3.01
CA LEU A 83 1.34 5.44 -3.00
C LEU A 83 1.89 4.80 -4.27
N GLN A 84 2.80 5.50 -4.94
CA GLN A 84 3.47 5.00 -6.14
C GLN A 84 4.94 5.38 -6.15
N GLN A 85 5.76 4.50 -6.72
CA GLN A 85 7.16 4.81 -7.01
C GLN A 85 7.29 5.25 -8.48
N ASN A 86 7.91 6.41 -8.68
CA ASN A 86 8.20 6.92 -10.02
C ASN A 86 9.37 6.15 -10.69
N ASN A 87 9.64 6.46 -11.96
CA ASN A 87 10.72 5.84 -12.74
C ASN A 87 12.12 6.11 -12.15
N GLY A 88 12.27 7.20 -11.38
CA GLY A 88 13.49 7.55 -10.65
C GLY A 88 13.66 6.84 -9.31
N GLY A 89 12.78 5.88 -8.96
CA GLY A 89 12.87 5.13 -7.71
C GLY A 89 12.41 5.92 -6.47
N SER A 90 11.76 7.06 -6.65
CA SER A 90 11.21 7.86 -5.55
C SER A 90 9.72 7.60 -5.35
N TRP A 91 9.33 7.45 -4.10
CA TRP A 91 7.96 7.27 -3.64
C TRP A 91 7.25 8.60 -3.52
N ALA A 92 5.97 8.62 -3.86
CA ALA A 92 5.07 9.75 -3.66
C ALA A 92 3.67 9.25 -3.31
N ALA A 93 2.92 10.08 -2.59
CA ALA A 93 1.50 9.87 -2.39
C ALA A 93 0.69 10.84 -3.25
N GLU A 94 -0.44 10.35 -3.75
CA GLU A 94 -1.47 11.19 -4.37
C GLU A 94 -2.35 11.76 -3.24
N THR A 95 -2.08 13.01 -2.89
CA THR A 95 -2.86 13.81 -1.94
C THR A 95 -3.89 14.67 -2.69
N ALA A 96 -4.64 15.51 -1.96
CA ALA A 96 -5.63 16.39 -2.55
C ALA A 96 -5.08 17.22 -3.74
N PRO A 97 -5.92 17.50 -4.78
CA PRO A 97 -5.52 18.32 -5.92
C PRO A 97 -4.97 19.68 -5.47
N GLY A 98 -3.85 20.10 -6.06
CA GLY A 98 -3.19 21.38 -5.74
C GLY A 98 -2.11 21.30 -4.65
N GLN A 99 -1.99 20.18 -3.94
CA GLN A 99 -0.86 19.95 -3.04
C GLN A 99 0.41 19.61 -3.84
N GLN A 100 1.55 20.20 -3.47
CA GLN A 100 2.81 19.85 -4.12
C GLN A 100 3.19 18.38 -3.88
N LYS A 101 3.39 17.64 -4.97
CA LYS A 101 3.82 16.24 -4.93
C LYS A 101 5.25 16.15 -4.40
N ARG A 102 5.41 15.54 -3.22
CA ARG A 102 6.72 15.31 -2.60
C ARG A 102 7.26 13.93 -2.97
N LEU A 103 8.57 13.89 -3.25
CA LEU A 103 9.29 12.68 -3.64
C LEU A 103 10.19 12.21 -2.50
N PHE A 104 10.12 10.93 -2.16
CA PHE A 104 10.89 10.31 -1.08
C PHE A 104 11.68 9.12 -1.59
N ARG A 105 12.96 9.02 -1.25
CA ARG A 105 13.81 7.89 -1.70
C ARG A 105 13.39 6.54 -1.11
N LYS A 106 12.78 6.53 0.08
CA LYS A 106 12.34 5.33 0.79
C LYS A 106 10.90 5.52 1.23
N VAL A 107 10.09 4.47 1.14
CA VAL A 107 8.70 4.48 1.62
C VAL A 107 8.60 4.80 3.12
N LYS A 108 9.57 4.35 3.94
CA LYS A 108 9.67 4.70 5.37
C LYS A 108 9.74 6.21 5.60
N ASN A 109 10.50 6.93 4.77
CA ASN A 109 10.62 8.39 4.89
C ASN A 109 9.32 9.11 4.48
N LEU A 110 8.56 8.54 3.54
CA LEU A 110 7.24 9.04 3.17
C LEU A 110 6.28 8.91 4.36
N ILE A 111 6.26 7.74 5.02
CA ILE A 111 5.43 7.50 6.20
C ILE A 111 5.81 8.47 7.32
N SER A 112 7.10 8.57 7.67
CA SER A 112 7.56 9.50 8.72
C SER A 112 7.32 10.97 8.39
N ALA A 113 7.16 11.33 7.11
CA ALA A 113 6.74 12.68 6.76
C ALA A 113 5.29 12.91 7.18
N PHE A 114 4.40 11.95 6.89
CA PHE A 114 2.97 12.00 7.21
C PHE A 114 2.61 11.80 8.68
N GLU A 115 3.56 11.38 9.52
CA GLU A 115 3.43 11.45 10.99
C GLU A 115 3.39 12.90 11.52
N LYS A 116 3.79 13.88 10.70
CA LYS A 116 3.79 15.30 11.06
C LYS A 116 2.48 15.98 10.62
N PRO A 117 2.07 17.08 11.30
CA PRO A 117 0.95 17.90 10.87
C PRO A 117 1.21 18.60 9.52
N ASP A 118 0.13 19.07 8.90
CA ASP A 118 0.13 19.93 7.71
C ASP A 118 0.82 19.35 6.46
N GLN A 119 0.66 18.04 6.25
CA GLN A 119 1.28 17.34 5.11
C GLN A 119 0.31 17.05 3.95
N GLY A 120 -0.90 17.63 3.97
CA GLY A 120 -1.90 17.44 2.92
C GLY A 120 -2.71 16.13 3.03
N ILE A 121 -2.73 15.51 4.22
CA ILE A 121 -3.61 14.38 4.57
C ILE A 121 -4.61 14.80 5.66
N ALA A 122 -5.68 14.03 5.84
CA ALA A 122 -6.81 14.38 6.70
C ALA A 122 -6.43 14.45 8.19
N ILE A 123 -5.48 13.61 8.61
CA ILE A 123 -4.94 13.56 9.97
C ILE A 123 -3.53 12.96 9.92
N PRO A 124 -2.58 13.37 10.80
CA PRO A 124 -1.27 12.73 10.87
C PRO A 124 -1.37 11.22 11.13
N LEU A 125 -0.35 10.49 10.70
CA LEU A 125 -0.21 9.07 11.02
C LEU A 125 0.20 8.92 12.49
N LEU A 126 -0.66 8.36 13.32
CA LEU A 126 -0.46 8.28 14.76
C LEU A 126 -0.37 6.83 15.26
N TYR A 127 -1.27 5.97 14.77
CA TYR A 127 -1.43 4.62 15.31
C TYR A 127 -1.24 3.58 14.20
N PRO A 128 -0.03 2.99 14.06
CA PRO A 128 0.20 1.94 13.08
C PRO A 128 -0.62 0.69 13.42
N VAL A 129 -1.48 0.27 12.49
CA VAL A 129 -2.12 -1.05 12.55
C VAL A 129 -1.16 -2.03 11.87
N THR A 130 -0.68 -3.02 12.61
CA THR A 130 0.30 -4.00 12.12
C THR A 130 -0.35 -5.35 11.89
N VAL A 131 0.31 -6.21 11.10
CA VAL A 131 -0.20 -7.54 10.71
C VAL A 131 -0.25 -8.53 11.90
N GLN A 132 -0.01 -8.12 13.15
CA GLN A 132 0.07 -9.05 14.28
C GLN A 132 -1.27 -9.72 14.61
N ASN A 133 -1.38 -10.98 14.15
CA ASN A 133 -2.11 -12.13 14.70
C ASN A 133 -3.59 -11.95 15.04
N HIS A 134 -4.43 -11.73 14.02
CA HIS A 134 -5.67 -12.49 13.99
C HIS A 134 -5.36 -13.89 13.46
N HIS A 135 -4.82 -14.76 14.33
CA HIS A 135 -5.20 -16.17 14.30
C HIS A 135 -6.68 -16.26 14.70
N SER A 136 -7.56 -15.60 13.95
CA SER A 136 -8.94 -16.05 13.88
C SER A 136 -8.86 -17.36 13.11
N GLY A 137 -9.22 -18.45 13.78
CA GLY A 137 -9.11 -19.82 13.28
C GLY A 137 -9.70 -20.01 11.88
N PRO A 138 -9.55 -21.23 11.31
CA PRO A 138 -10.09 -21.53 9.98
C PRO A 138 -11.54 -21.07 9.90
N ASP A 139 -11.85 -20.32 8.83
CA ASP A 139 -13.19 -19.97 8.44
C ASP A 139 -14.00 -21.25 8.21
N LEU A 140 -14.62 -21.74 9.29
CA LEU A 140 -15.59 -22.83 9.26
C LEU A 140 -16.96 -22.25 8.87
N SER A 141 -17.05 -21.68 7.67
CA SER A 141 -18.33 -21.37 7.03
C SER A 141 -18.54 -22.12 5.71
N GLN A 142 -17.93 -23.30 5.57
CA GLN A 142 -18.42 -24.35 4.68
C GLN A 142 -18.71 -25.62 5.50
N THR A 143 -19.86 -25.62 6.17
CA THR A 143 -20.54 -26.87 6.53
C THR A 143 -21.90 -26.84 5.84
N GLN A 144 -21.98 -27.46 4.66
CA GLN A 144 -23.20 -28.21 4.33
C GLN A 144 -23.27 -29.38 5.31
N PRO A 145 -24.43 -29.73 5.89
CA PRO A 145 -25.51 -30.30 5.09
C PRO A 145 -26.94 -29.96 5.57
N SER A 146 -27.91 -30.01 4.66
CA SER A 146 -29.20 -30.58 5.03
C SER A 146 -29.65 -31.49 3.91
N ALA A 147 -29.70 -32.77 4.25
CA ALA A 147 -30.48 -33.77 3.57
C ALA A 147 -31.91 -33.26 3.35
N TYR A 148 -32.41 -33.45 2.13
CA TYR A 148 -33.70 -34.05 1.78
C TYR A 148 -33.62 -34.53 0.32
#